data_AF-A0A9D6SLH9-F1
#
_entry.id   AF-A0A9D6SLH9-F1
#
_cell.length_a   1.000
_cell.length_b   1.000
_cell.length_c   1.000
_cell.angle_alpha   90.00
_cell.angle_beta   90.00
_cell.angle_gamma   90.00
#
_symmetry.space_group_name_H-M   'P 1'
#
loop_
_entity.id
_entity.type
_entity.pdbx_description
1 polymer ?
#
loop_
_entity_poly.entity_id
_entity_poly.type
_entity_poly.pdbx_seq_one_letter_code
_entity_poly.pdbx_strand_id
1 'polypeptide(L)'
;MRSLVISPAQQRRLERLARLAGRTPQSMLRFVLRDGFEATERDVIETIEADRDADRSGAIPNDEVMGRARTIIERHAAKRPRKAA
;
A
#
# COMPACT_ATOMS: atom_id res chain seq x y z
N MET A 1 -9.69 10.89 28.87
CA MET A 1 -8.98 10.30 27.71
C MET A 1 -8.00 9.27 28.25
N ARG A 2 -8.14 7.99 27.90
CA ARG A 2 -7.18 6.95 28.32
C ARG A 2 -5.84 7.31 27.67
N SER A 3 -4.83 7.64 28.49
CA SER A 3 -3.46 7.78 28.00
C SER A 3 -3.06 6.43 27.44
N LEU A 4 -2.93 6.32 26.12
CA LEU A 4 -2.40 5.13 25.47
C LEU A 4 -0.92 5.08 25.80
N VAL A 5 -0.59 4.36 26.87
CA VAL A 5 0.80 4.11 27.24
C VAL A 5 1.34 3.08 26.26
N ILE A 6 2.03 3.58 25.24
CA ILE A 6 2.79 2.75 24.31
C ILE A 6 3.98 2.18 25.06
N SER A 7 4.21 0.86 24.96
CA SER A 7 5.37 0.27 25.62
C SER A 7 6.68 0.81 25.01
N PRO A 8 7.79 0.82 25.75
CA PRO A 8 9.09 1.22 25.19
C PRO A 8 9.47 0.43 23.92
N ALA A 9 9.05 -0.85 23.82
CA ALA A 9 9.27 -1.66 22.64
C ALA A 9 8.45 -1.18 21.44
N GLN A 10 7.19 -0.84 21.65
CA GLN A 10 6.31 -0.27 20.63
C GLN A 10 6.77 1.14 20.21
N GLN A 11 7.30 1.95 21.13
CA GLN A 11 7.89 3.24 20.82
C GLN A 11 9.09 3.11 19.86
N ARG A 12 10.02 2.18 20.16
CA ARG A 12 11.15 1.89 19.25
C ARG A 12 10.67 1.37 17.89
N ARG A 13 9.62 0.53 17.88
CA ARG A 13 8.99 0.02 16.65
C ARG A 13 8.43 1.18 15.81
N LEU A 14 7.69 2.09 16.43
CA LEU A 14 7.12 3.29 15.82
C LEU A 14 8.20 4.21 15.23
N GLU A 15 9.28 4.46 15.96
CA GLU A 15 10.39 5.31 15.49
C GLU A 15 11.10 4.72 14.27
N ARG A 16 11.32 3.39 14.26
CA ARG A 16 11.88 2.72 13.08
C ARG A 16 10.95 2.84 11.88
N LEU A 17 9.66 2.58 12.08
CA LEU A 17 8.66 2.65 11.01
C LEU A 17 8.52 4.06 10.44
N ALA A 18 8.49 5.07 11.32
CA ALA A 18 8.46 6.47 10.93
C ALA A 18 9.67 6.86 10.09
N ARG A 19 10.87 6.40 10.46
CA ARG A 19 12.10 6.63 9.70
C ARG A 19 12.04 5.97 8.32
N LEU A 20 11.58 4.72 8.24
CA LEU A 20 11.44 4.00 6.97
C LEU A 20 10.48 4.71 6.01
N ALA A 21 9.37 5.24 6.54
CA ALA A 21 8.38 5.96 5.75
C ALA A 21 8.72 7.45 5.49
N GLY A 22 9.86 7.96 5.98
CA GLY A 22 10.20 9.39 5.87
C GLY A 22 9.19 10.31 6.57
N ARG A 23 8.68 9.90 7.73
CA ARG A 23 7.67 10.62 8.53
C ARG A 23 8.16 10.85 9.96
N THR A 24 7.47 11.72 10.71
CA THR A 24 7.68 11.85 12.16
C THR A 24 6.97 10.73 12.93
N PRO A 25 7.48 10.31 14.10
CA PRO A 25 6.82 9.31 14.95
C PRO A 25 5.38 9.69 15.31
N GLN A 26 5.10 10.98 15.57
CA GLN A 26 3.76 11.46 15.87
C GLN A 26 2.80 11.31 14.68
N SER A 27 3.26 11.57 13.45
CA SER A 27 2.44 11.34 12.27
C SER A 27 2.20 9.85 12.04
N MET A 28 3.24 9.04 12.21
CA MET A 28 3.14 7.59 12.05
C MET A 28 2.19 6.96 13.08
N LEU A 29 2.17 7.50 14.30
CA LEU A 29 1.32 7.00 15.37
C LEU A 29 -0.17 7.05 14.99
N ARG A 30 -0.60 8.05 14.21
CA ARG A 30 -1.99 8.15 13.75
C ARG A 30 -2.42 6.95 12.90
N PHE A 31 -1.53 6.44 12.04
CA PHE A 31 -1.79 5.27 11.21
C PHE A 31 -1.79 4.00 12.05
N VAL A 32 -0.81 3.85 12.94
CA VAL A 32 -0.72 2.70 13.85
C VAL A 32 -1.94 2.62 14.78
N LEU A 33 -2.46 3.75 15.26
CA LEU A 33 -3.67 3.77 16.09
C LEU A 33 -4.95 3.43 15.30
N ARG A 34 -4.96 3.68 13.99
CA ARG A 34 -6.10 3.39 13.10
C ARG A 34 -6.10 1.94 12.66
N ASP A 35 -4.95 1.45 12.19
CA ASP A 35 -4.84 0.20 11.44
C ASP A 35 -4.10 -0.91 12.22
N GLY A 36 -3.43 -0.55 13.32
CA GLY A 36 -2.54 -1.44 14.05
C GLY A 36 -1.14 -1.48 13.45
N PHE A 37 -0.16 -1.90 14.26
CA PHE A 37 1.24 -1.93 13.83
C PHE A 37 1.46 -2.84 12.63
N GLU A 38 0.87 -4.04 12.64
CA GLU A 38 1.12 -5.07 11.62
C GLU A 38 0.68 -4.61 10.23
N ALA A 39 -0.49 -3.97 10.13
CA ALA A 39 -1.00 -3.43 8.87
C ALA A 39 -0.13 -2.25 8.40
N THR A 40 0.14 -1.28 9.28
CA THR A 40 0.96 -0.11 8.91
C THR A 40 2.38 -0.50 8.49
N GLU A 41 2.99 -1.50 9.14
CA GLU A 41 4.31 -1.98 8.75
C GLU A 41 4.30 -2.64 7.37
N ARG A 42 3.29 -3.46 7.09
CA ARG A 42 3.12 -4.07 5.76
C ARG A 42 2.98 -3.01 4.69
N ASP A 43 2.10 -2.04 4.88
CA ASP A 43 1.84 -0.97 3.90
C ASP A 43 3.12 -0.17 3.57
N VAL A 44 3.93 0.14 4.58
CA VAL A 44 5.19 0.86 4.39
C VAL A 44 6.20 0.00 3.60
N ILE A 45 6.30 -1.28 3.91
CA ILE A 45 7.20 -2.20 3.21
C ILE A 45 6.76 -2.36 1.75
N GLU A 46 5.47 -2.61 1.50
CA GLU A 46 4.90 -2.77 0.15
C GLU A 46 5.09 -1.50 -0.68
N THR A 47 4.92 -0.32 -0.09
CA THR A 47 5.19 0.96 -0.76
C THR A 47 6.65 1.08 -1.17
N ILE A 48 7.59 0.79 -0.26
CA ILE A 48 9.03 0.85 -0.56
C ILE A 48 9.41 -0.15 -1.66
N GLU A 49 8.82 -1.35 -1.64
CA GLU A 49 9.05 -2.36 -2.67
C GLU A 49 8.49 -1.94 -4.02
N ALA A 50 7.30 -1.33 -4.04
CA ALA A 50 6.68 -0.78 -5.25
C ALA A 50 7.52 0.36 -5.85
N ASP A 51 8.00 1.30 -5.02
CA ASP A 51 8.87 2.38 -5.46
C ASP A 51 10.18 1.83 -6.05
N ARG A 52 10.80 0.84 -5.40
CA ARG A 52 12.01 0.17 -5.92
C ARG A 52 11.78 -0.58 -7.22
N ASP A 53 10.61 -1.20 -7.39
CA ASP A 53 10.27 -1.84 -8.66
C ASP A 53 10.05 -0.81 -9.75
N ALA A 54 9.37 0.30 -9.46
CA ALA A 54 9.21 1.40 -10.40
C ALA A 54 10.55 2.02 -10.81
N ASP A 55 11.47 2.23 -9.87
CA ASP A 55 12.82 2.73 -10.15
C ASP A 55 13.63 1.76 -11.03
N ARG A 56 13.49 0.45 -10.81
CA ARG A 56 14.21 -0.59 -11.54
C ARG A 56 13.63 -0.85 -12.93
N SER A 57 12.31 -0.96 -13.02
CA SER A 57 11.58 -1.44 -14.20
C SER A 57 11.06 -0.29 -15.07
N GLY A 58 11.03 0.93 -14.53
CA GLY A 58 10.39 2.09 -15.14
C GLY A 58 8.87 2.05 -15.01
N ALA A 59 8.23 3.19 -15.28
CA ALA A 59 6.78 3.29 -15.38
C ALA A 59 6.34 3.31 -16.86
N ILE A 60 5.13 2.86 -17.13
CA ILE A 60 4.50 2.99 -18.46
C ILE A 60 3.48 4.13 -18.48
N PRO A 61 3.26 4.80 -19.62
CA PRO A 61 2.27 5.88 -19.74
C PRO A 61 0.85 5.42 -19.42
N ASN A 62 0.04 6.33 -18.87
CA ASN A 62 -1.35 6.02 -18.48
C ASN A 62 -2.20 5.49 -19.65
N ASP A 63 -2.10 6.11 -20.82
CA ASP A 63 -2.86 5.70 -22.01
C ASP A 63 -2.55 4.25 -22.41
N GLU A 64 -1.29 3.84 -22.25
CA GLU A 64 -0.88 2.46 -22.51
C GLU A 64 -1.45 1.49 -21.46
N VAL A 65 -1.43 1.86 -20.18
CA VAL A 65 -2.08 1.09 -19.11
C VAL A 65 -3.56 0.89 -19.41
N MET A 66 -4.27 1.97 -19.77
CA MET A 66 -5.70 1.95 -20.02
C MET A 66 -6.05 1.12 -21.27
N GLY A 67 -5.24 1.23 -22.34
CA GLY A 67 -5.38 0.41 -23.53
C GLY A 67 -5.24 -1.09 -23.22
N ARG A 68 -4.14 -1.47 -22.52
CA ARG A 68 -3.89 -2.87 -22.12
C ARG A 68 -4.99 -3.41 -21.20
N ALA A 69 -5.44 -2.62 -20.23
CA ALA A 69 -6.51 -3.00 -19.31
C ALA A 69 -7.82 -3.27 -20.05
N ARG A 70 -8.21 -2.39 -20.99
CA ARG A 70 -9.41 -2.58 -21.82
C ARG A 70 -9.34 -3.88 -22.62
N THR A 71 -8.22 -4.15 -23.29
CA THR A 71 -8.03 -5.39 -24.06
C THR A 71 -8.17 -6.65 -23.20
N ILE A 72 -7.61 -6.64 -21.98
CA ILE A 72 -7.76 -7.77 -21.04
C ILE A 72 -9.24 -7.96 -20.67
N ILE A 73 -9.93 -6.88 -20.29
CA ILE A 73 -11.35 -6.92 -19.92
C ILE A 73 -12.21 -7.46 -21.07
N GLU A 74 -12.04 -6.95 -22.29
CA GLU A 74 -12.78 -7.40 -23.47
C GLU A 74 -12.54 -8.87 -23.78
N ARG A 75 -11.28 -9.34 -23.69
CA ARG A 75 -10.92 -10.75 -23.89
C ARG A 75 -11.62 -11.66 -22.89
N HIS A 76 -11.74 -11.24 -21.63
CA HIS A 76 -12.44 -12.02 -20.60
C HIS A 76 -13.97 -11.94 -20.74
N ALA A 77 -14.51 -10.78 -21.13
CA ALA A 77 -15.93 -10.61 -21.40
C ALA A 77 -16.39 -11.48 -22.58
N ALA A 78 -15.62 -11.54 -23.66
CA ALA A 78 -15.91 -12.37 -24.84
C ALA A 78 -15.93 -13.88 -24.53
N LYS A 79 -15.21 -14.31 -23.47
CA LYS A 79 -15.18 -15.72 -23.01
C LYS A 79 -16.32 -16.08 -22.08
N ARG A 80 -17.10 -15.11 -21.56
CA ARG A 80 -18.26 -15.40 -20.72
C ARG A 80 -19.46 -15.75 -21.62
N PRO A 81 -20.06 -16.95 -21.51
CA PRO A 81 -21.30 -17.23 -22.20
C PRO A 81 -22.37 -16.24 -21.73
N ARG A 82 -23.13 -15.66 -22.67
CA ARG A 82 -24.29 -14.82 -22.32
C ARG A 82 -25.21 -15.66 -21.43
N LYS A 83 -25.45 -15.23 -20.19
CA LYS A 83 -26.57 -15.76 -19.42
C LYS A 83 -27.84 -15.37 -20.19
N ALA A 84 -28.52 -16.37 -20.75
CA ALA A 84 -29.88 -16.21 -21.22
C ALA A 84 -30.74 -15.78 -20.01
N ALA A 85 -31.54 -14.73 -20.21
CA ALA A 85 -32.48 -14.21 -19.23
C ALA A 85 -33.74 -15.08 -19.16
#